data_AF-A0A831WFJ6-F1
#
_entry.id   AF-A0A831WFJ6-F1
#
_cell.length_a   1.000
_cell.length_b   1.000
_cell.length_c   1.000
_cell.angle_alpha   90.00
_cell.angle_beta   90.00
_cell.angle_gamma   90.00
#
_symmetry.space_group_name_H-M   'P 1'
#
loop_
_entity.id
_entity.type
_entity.pdbx_description
1 polymer ?
#
loop_
_entity_poly.entity_id
_entity_poly.type
_entity_poly.pdbx_seq_one_letter_code
_entity_poly.pdbx_strand_id
1 'polypeptide(L)'
;MGIPYLALIDGLLLFTILLMAAPMLISDRLHGRIQGGITFLTSLAVLLLAFFMLMSAIMFLMMMVSLLMAAPFGTIAYLAAFSDFDKAGAAITLGSIMTFKIAFVICLLLAHQRFLENKSLMFIILTSLVATVVVTFLQSVVPGFLASITDDIAAIIVAVLAIVWAVVYLFSSLPSMIRAFKPGSAV
;
A
#
# COMPACT_ATOMS: atom_id res chain seq x y z
N MET A 1 -0.88 -11.03 7.34
CA MET A 1 -1.58 -9.75 7.11
C MET A 1 -0.68 -8.64 6.57
N GLY A 2 0.51 -8.42 7.12
CA GLY A 2 1.36 -7.29 6.71
C GLY A 2 1.79 -7.31 5.24
N ILE A 3 2.17 -8.48 4.72
CA ILE A 3 2.63 -8.64 3.32
C ILE A 3 1.53 -8.29 2.29
N PRO A 4 0.32 -8.87 2.34
CA PRO A 4 -0.76 -8.48 1.43
C PRO A 4 -1.10 -7.00 1.43
N TYR A 5 -0.94 -6.31 2.57
CA TYR A 5 -1.31 -4.89 2.69
C TYR A 5 -0.34 -3.98 1.93
N LEU A 6 0.92 -4.41 1.73
CA LEU A 6 1.88 -3.70 0.88
C LEU A 6 1.37 -3.57 -0.57
N ALA A 7 0.52 -4.49 -1.02
CA ALA A 7 -0.07 -4.44 -2.35
C ALA A 7 -0.94 -3.18 -2.57
N LEU A 8 -1.48 -2.56 -1.51
CA LEU A 8 -2.22 -1.30 -1.64
C LEU A 8 -1.30 -0.16 -2.09
N ILE A 9 -0.15 -0.02 -1.44
CA ILE A 9 0.83 1.03 -1.75
C ILE A 9 1.49 0.73 -3.10
N ASP A 10 1.86 -0.52 -3.35
CA ASP A 10 2.51 -0.92 -4.59
C ASP A 10 1.57 -0.84 -5.79
N GLY A 11 0.28 -1.16 -5.59
CA GLY A 11 -0.76 -0.96 -6.59
C GLY A 11 -0.96 0.51 -6.95
N LEU A 12 -0.98 1.42 -5.95
CA LEU A 12 -1.03 2.86 -6.18
C LEU A 12 0.20 3.40 -6.92
N LEU A 13 1.39 2.88 -6.59
CA LEU A 13 2.63 3.21 -7.26
C LEU A 13 2.57 2.81 -8.74
N LEU A 14 2.20 1.55 -9.03
CA LEU A 14 2.06 1.05 -10.40
C LEU A 14 0.99 1.85 -11.17
N PHE A 15 -0.14 2.13 -10.53
CA PHE A 15 -1.20 2.96 -11.09
C PHE A 15 -0.70 4.34 -11.52
N THR A 16 0.10 4.99 -10.68
CA THR A 16 0.66 6.33 -10.98
C THR A 16 1.54 6.30 -12.22
N ILE A 17 2.35 5.27 -12.38
CA ILE A 17 3.28 5.14 -13.50
C ILE A 17 2.54 4.80 -14.78
N LEU A 18 1.52 3.93 -14.70
CA LEU A 18 0.62 3.68 -15.83
C LEU A 18 -0.06 4.96 -16.30
N LEU A 19 -0.54 5.81 -15.39
CA LEU A 19 -1.13 7.10 -15.76
C LEU A 19 -0.13 8.06 -16.40
N MET A 20 1.15 8.02 -16.00
CA MET A 20 2.21 8.82 -16.61
C MET A 20 2.66 8.30 -17.97
N ALA A 21 2.61 6.98 -18.18
CA ALA A 21 2.98 6.34 -19.45
C ALA A 21 1.84 6.35 -20.47
N ALA A 22 0.58 6.42 -20.03
CA ALA A 22 -0.60 6.36 -20.88
C ALA A 22 -0.68 7.42 -22.02
N PRO A 23 -0.18 8.66 -21.90
CA PRO A 23 -0.10 9.59 -23.03
C PRO A 23 0.74 9.08 -24.20
N MET A 24 1.65 8.13 -23.98
CA MET A 24 2.44 7.53 -25.07
C MET A 24 1.59 6.64 -25.98
N LEU A 25 0.42 6.18 -25.52
CA LEU A 25 -0.52 5.37 -26.29
C LEU A 25 -1.81 6.10 -26.69
N ILE A 26 -2.20 7.16 -25.99
CA ILE A 26 -3.52 7.79 -26.14
C ILE A 26 -3.38 9.30 -26.41
N SER A 27 -4.24 9.83 -27.30
CA SER A 27 -4.32 11.26 -27.62
C SER A 27 -4.56 12.15 -26.37
N ASP A 28 -3.75 13.22 -26.24
CA ASP A 28 -3.66 14.12 -25.08
C ASP A 28 -5.00 14.69 -24.58
N ARG A 29 -5.98 14.90 -25.47
CA ARG A 29 -7.27 15.53 -25.11
C ARG A 29 -8.20 14.60 -24.33
N LEU A 30 -8.18 13.30 -24.64
CA LEU A 30 -8.95 12.29 -23.93
C LEU A 30 -8.29 11.94 -22.58
N HIS A 31 -6.96 12.01 -22.53
CA HIS A 31 -6.18 11.61 -21.38
C HIS A 31 -6.56 12.39 -20.11
N GLY A 32 -6.65 13.72 -20.20
CA GLY A 32 -6.92 14.56 -19.02
C GLY A 32 -8.28 14.31 -18.33
N ARG A 33 -9.36 14.08 -19.09
CA ARG A 33 -10.70 13.83 -18.52
C ARG A 33 -10.80 12.42 -17.95
N ILE A 34 -10.29 11.43 -18.68
CA ILE A 34 -10.30 10.02 -18.27
C ILE A 34 -9.40 9.83 -17.04
N GLN A 35 -8.21 10.42 -17.03
CA GLN A 35 -7.27 10.35 -15.91
C GLN A 35 -7.88 10.85 -14.61
N GLY A 36 -8.61 11.98 -14.64
CA GLY A 36 -9.30 12.51 -13.46
C GLY A 36 -10.34 11.52 -12.90
N GLY A 37 -11.20 10.99 -13.77
CA GLY A 37 -12.23 10.03 -13.36
C GLY A 37 -11.66 8.72 -12.83
N ILE A 38 -10.65 8.15 -13.51
CA ILE A 38 -10.00 6.91 -13.06
C ILE A 38 -9.27 7.14 -11.74
N THR A 39 -8.54 8.26 -11.57
CA THR A 39 -7.84 8.56 -10.32
C THR A 39 -8.81 8.70 -9.16
N PHE A 40 -9.95 9.35 -9.36
CA PHE A 40 -11.00 9.44 -8.34
C PHE A 40 -11.55 8.06 -7.96
N LEU A 41 -11.91 7.24 -8.95
CA LEU A 41 -12.47 5.91 -8.69
C LEU A 41 -11.46 4.99 -7.99
N THR A 42 -10.21 4.98 -8.47
CA THR A 42 -9.14 4.18 -7.87
C THR A 42 -8.83 4.64 -6.45
N SER A 43 -8.72 5.95 -6.21
CA SER A 43 -8.44 6.46 -4.86
C SER A 43 -9.60 6.19 -3.89
N LEU A 44 -10.86 6.31 -4.33
CA LEU A 44 -12.01 5.95 -3.53
C LEU A 44 -12.03 4.45 -3.20
N ALA A 45 -11.76 3.58 -4.18
CA ALA A 45 -11.70 2.14 -3.98
C ALA A 45 -10.57 1.74 -3.01
N VAL A 46 -9.37 2.33 -3.18
CA VAL A 46 -8.25 2.08 -2.26
C VAL A 46 -8.55 2.62 -0.87
N LEU A 47 -9.19 3.77 -0.74
CA LEU A 47 -9.60 4.31 0.57
C LEU A 47 -10.53 3.36 1.30
N LEU A 48 -11.59 2.88 0.63
CA LEU A 48 -12.55 1.94 1.22
C LEU A 48 -11.87 0.61 1.58
N LEU A 49 -11.08 0.04 0.65
CA LEU A 49 -10.38 -1.22 0.87
C LEU A 49 -9.39 -1.11 2.04
N ALA A 50 -8.58 -0.04 2.08
CA ALA A 50 -7.62 0.21 3.15
C ALA A 50 -8.32 0.42 4.50
N PHE A 51 -9.49 1.05 4.51
CA PHE A 51 -10.30 1.20 5.73
C PHE A 51 -10.80 -0.14 6.26
N PHE A 52 -11.38 -0.99 5.41
CA PHE A 52 -11.82 -2.34 5.83
C PHE A 52 -10.64 -3.19 6.31
N MET A 53 -9.52 -3.13 5.60
CA MET A 53 -8.27 -3.78 5.98
C MET A 53 -7.71 -3.27 7.32
N LEU A 54 -7.81 -1.97 7.60
CA LEU A 54 -7.42 -1.42 8.89
C LEU A 54 -8.30 -1.98 10.02
N MET A 55 -9.62 -1.99 9.81
CA MET A 55 -10.55 -2.52 10.81
C MET A 55 -10.32 -4.01 11.08
N SER A 56 -10.07 -4.82 10.04
CA SER A 56 -9.76 -6.24 10.23
C SER A 56 -8.46 -6.44 11.01
N ALA A 57 -7.39 -5.71 10.68
CA ALA A 57 -6.12 -5.82 11.38
C ALA A 57 -6.25 -5.46 12.88
N ILE A 58 -7.02 -4.41 13.21
CA ILE A 58 -7.30 -4.05 14.61
C ILE A 58 -8.11 -5.14 15.32
N MET A 59 -9.13 -5.71 14.67
CA MET A 59 -9.92 -6.80 15.26
C MET A 59 -9.07 -8.04 15.57
N PHE A 60 -8.21 -8.45 14.63
CA PHE A 60 -7.31 -9.58 14.82
C PHE A 60 -6.27 -9.30 15.92
N LEU A 61 -5.69 -8.11 15.94
CA LEU A 61 -4.74 -7.69 16.98
C LEU A 61 -5.38 -7.76 18.38
N MET A 62 -6.58 -7.17 18.54
CA MET A 62 -7.30 -7.19 19.81
C MET A 62 -7.65 -8.61 20.26
N MET A 63 -8.08 -9.47 19.31
CA MET A 63 -8.35 -10.88 19.58
C MET A 63 -7.08 -11.61 20.06
N MET A 64 -5.97 -11.48 19.34
CA MET A 64 -4.69 -12.11 19.67
C MET A 64 -4.18 -11.68 21.04
N VAL A 65 -4.15 -10.38 21.31
CA VAL A 65 -3.69 -9.84 22.60
C VAL A 65 -4.59 -10.30 23.74
N SER A 66 -5.91 -10.32 23.52
CA SER A 66 -6.87 -10.81 24.52
C SER A 66 -6.66 -12.28 24.85
N LEU A 67 -6.45 -13.12 23.83
CA LEU A 67 -6.16 -14.55 24.03
C LEU A 67 -4.83 -14.74 24.78
N LEU A 68 -3.77 -14.04 24.38
CA LEU A 68 -2.46 -14.15 25.02
C LEU A 68 -2.51 -13.80 26.51
N MET A 69 -3.27 -12.76 26.88
CA MET A 69 -3.42 -12.27 28.26
C MET A 69 -4.39 -13.09 29.11
N ALA A 70 -5.29 -13.87 28.50
CA ALA A 70 -6.29 -14.68 29.20
C ALA A 70 -5.71 -16.01 29.70
N ALA A 71 -4.71 -15.93 30.60
CA ALA A 71 -4.09 -17.11 31.18
C ALA A 71 -5.07 -17.88 32.10
N PRO A 72 -5.03 -19.23 32.13
CA PRO A 72 -4.15 -20.11 31.34
C PRO A 72 -4.74 -20.55 29.98
N PHE A 73 -6.07 -20.66 29.87
CA PHE A 73 -6.72 -21.29 28.72
C PHE A 73 -6.65 -20.45 27.43
N GLY A 74 -6.75 -19.13 27.54
CA GLY A 74 -6.62 -18.24 26.38
C GLY A 74 -5.21 -18.25 25.80
N THR A 75 -4.18 -18.28 26.65
CA THR A 75 -2.79 -18.37 26.20
C THR A 75 -2.54 -19.68 25.44
N ILE A 76 -3.12 -20.80 25.91
CA ILE A 76 -3.05 -22.09 25.20
C ILE A 76 -3.74 -21.98 23.83
N ALA A 77 -4.93 -21.37 23.77
CA ALA A 77 -5.65 -21.15 22.51
C ALA A 77 -4.86 -20.25 21.55
N TYR A 78 -4.22 -19.20 22.06
CA TYR A 78 -3.33 -18.33 21.27
C TYR A 78 -2.18 -19.12 20.67
N LEU A 79 -1.47 -19.90 21.50
CA LEU A 79 -0.33 -20.68 21.02
C LEU A 79 -0.76 -21.75 20.01
N ALA A 80 -1.91 -22.39 20.21
CA ALA A 80 -2.43 -23.37 19.27
C ALA A 80 -2.80 -22.76 17.91
N ALA A 81 -3.36 -21.55 17.89
CA ALA A 81 -3.86 -20.92 16.66
C ALA A 81 -2.82 -20.03 15.94
N PHE A 82 -1.87 -19.43 16.66
CA PHE A 82 -1.05 -18.33 16.15
C PHE A 82 0.46 -18.44 16.44
N SER A 83 0.93 -19.52 17.10
CA SER A 83 2.37 -19.67 17.37
C SER A 83 3.19 -20.10 16.16
N ASP A 84 2.55 -20.78 15.21
CA ASP A 84 3.21 -21.28 14.00
C ASP A 84 3.20 -20.20 12.92
N PHE A 85 4.19 -19.31 13.00
CA PHE A 85 4.41 -18.26 12.01
C PHE A 85 5.61 -18.61 11.14
N ASP A 86 5.39 -18.82 9.84
CA ASP A 86 6.45 -19.08 8.87
C ASP A 86 7.28 -17.83 8.58
N LYS A 87 8.24 -17.58 9.46
CA LYS A 87 9.21 -16.49 9.32
C LYS A 87 10.08 -16.64 8.08
N ALA A 88 10.42 -17.87 7.70
CA ALA A 88 11.29 -18.12 6.56
C ALA A 88 10.57 -17.75 5.26
N GLY A 89 9.33 -18.21 5.08
CA GLY A 89 8.49 -17.85 3.94
C GLY A 89 8.20 -16.36 3.87
N ALA A 90 7.93 -15.72 5.02
CA ALA A 90 7.74 -14.28 5.10
C ALA A 90 8.99 -13.49 4.68
N ALA A 91 10.17 -13.88 5.18
CA ALA A 91 11.44 -13.26 4.83
C ALA A 91 11.79 -13.41 3.34
N ILE A 92 11.57 -14.60 2.76
CA ILE A 92 11.77 -14.83 1.32
C ILE A 92 10.86 -13.91 0.51
N THR A 93 9.57 -13.86 0.85
CA THR A 93 8.59 -13.06 0.12
C THR A 93 8.91 -11.57 0.19
N LEU A 94 9.21 -11.04 1.39
CA LEU A 94 9.61 -9.64 1.57
C LEU A 94 10.92 -9.33 0.85
N GLY A 95 11.89 -10.25 0.87
CA GLY A 95 13.14 -10.11 0.12
C GLY A 95 12.93 -10.05 -1.39
N SER A 96 12.04 -10.89 -1.94
CA SER A 96 11.64 -10.83 -3.34
C SER A 96 10.94 -9.51 -3.68
N ILE A 97 9.98 -9.07 -2.86
CA ILE A 97 9.28 -7.79 -3.04
C ILE A 97 10.28 -6.62 -3.04
N MET A 98 11.19 -6.59 -2.08
CA MET A 98 12.22 -5.54 -1.99
C MET A 98 13.13 -5.55 -3.22
N THR A 99 13.54 -6.73 -3.67
CA THR A 99 14.37 -6.89 -4.88
C THR A 99 13.64 -6.34 -6.11
N PHE A 100 12.36 -6.67 -6.29
CA PHE A 100 11.56 -6.14 -7.38
C PHE A 100 11.38 -4.62 -7.28
N LYS A 101 11.18 -4.06 -6.09
CA LYS A 101 11.10 -2.61 -5.90
C LYS A 101 12.40 -1.90 -6.26
N ILE A 102 13.54 -2.44 -5.85
CA ILE A 102 14.85 -1.86 -6.19
C ILE A 102 15.09 -1.94 -7.70
N ALA A 103 14.86 -3.11 -8.30
CA ALA A 103 14.96 -3.30 -9.74
C ALA A 103 14.05 -2.32 -10.50
N PHE A 104 12.81 -2.16 -10.02
CA PHE A 104 11.84 -1.23 -10.57
C PHE A 104 12.32 0.23 -10.53
N VAL A 105 12.87 0.67 -9.40
CA VAL A 105 13.46 2.01 -9.27
C VAL A 105 14.63 2.18 -10.24
N ILE A 106 15.53 1.21 -10.34
CA ILE A 106 16.65 1.24 -11.29
C ILE A 106 16.14 1.36 -12.73
N CYS A 107 15.13 0.57 -13.11
CA CYS A 107 14.50 0.65 -14.42
C CYS A 107 13.88 2.04 -14.68
N LEU A 108 13.21 2.64 -13.69
CA LEU A 108 12.69 4.00 -13.82
C LEU A 108 13.80 5.04 -14.06
N LEU A 109 14.92 4.93 -13.32
CA LEU A 109 16.09 5.80 -13.47
C LEU A 109 16.66 5.72 -14.89
N LEU A 110 16.77 4.51 -15.43
CA LEU A 110 17.31 4.26 -16.77
C LEU A 110 16.32 4.66 -17.88
N ALA A 111 15.02 4.55 -17.64
CA ALA A 111 14.00 4.86 -18.63
C ALA A 111 13.91 6.37 -18.89
N HIS A 112 13.69 7.19 -17.86
CA HIS A 112 13.59 8.63 -18.03
C HIS A 112 13.76 9.42 -16.72
N GLN A 113 14.71 10.36 -16.68
CA GLN A 113 14.99 11.14 -15.47
C GLN A 113 13.83 12.05 -15.01
N ARG A 114 12.95 12.49 -15.93
CA ARG A 114 11.79 13.32 -15.55
C ARG A 114 10.80 12.60 -14.63
N PHE A 115 10.83 11.26 -14.56
CA PHE A 115 10.03 10.53 -13.57
C PHE A 115 10.49 10.81 -12.13
N LEU A 116 11.79 11.02 -11.91
CA LEU A 116 12.32 11.41 -10.60
C LEU A 116 12.00 12.86 -10.26
N GLU A 117 11.83 13.73 -11.25
CA GLU A 117 11.47 15.13 -10.98
C GLU A 117 10.04 15.23 -10.42
N ASN A 118 9.21 14.21 -10.61
CA ASN A 118 7.87 14.17 -10.05
C ASN A 118 7.91 13.83 -8.55
N LYS A 119 7.78 14.87 -7.71
CA LYS A 119 7.77 14.76 -6.26
C LYS A 119 6.77 13.73 -5.73
N SER A 120 5.55 13.68 -6.29
CA SER A 120 4.52 12.74 -5.85
C SER A 120 4.98 11.29 -6.08
N LEU A 121 5.57 11.01 -7.24
CA LEU A 121 6.07 9.68 -7.57
C LEU A 121 7.24 9.28 -6.67
N MET A 122 8.19 10.19 -6.42
CA MET A 122 9.30 9.92 -5.50
C MET A 122 8.81 9.60 -4.09
N PHE A 123 7.84 10.35 -3.56
CA PHE A 123 7.31 10.12 -2.22
C PHE A 123 6.60 8.77 -2.10
N ILE A 124 5.83 8.33 -3.11
CA ILE A 124 5.16 7.03 -3.04
C ILE A 124 6.14 5.86 -3.19
N ILE A 125 7.18 6.01 -4.02
CA ILE A 125 8.29 5.04 -4.10
C ILE A 125 8.99 4.93 -2.75
N LEU A 126 9.33 6.06 -2.13
CA LEU A 126 9.98 6.08 -0.83
C LEU A 126 9.08 5.45 0.24
N THR A 127 7.79 5.79 0.28
CA THR A 127 6.83 5.21 1.22
C THR A 127 6.73 3.70 1.03
N SER A 128 6.69 3.21 -0.21
CA SER A 128 6.65 1.79 -0.55
C SER A 128 7.90 1.05 -0.07
N LEU A 129 9.10 1.63 -0.25
CA LEU A 129 10.36 1.05 0.23
C LEU A 129 10.42 1.04 1.77
N VAL A 130 10.10 2.16 2.40
CA VAL A 130 10.10 2.29 3.86
C VAL A 130 9.08 1.34 4.48
N ALA A 131 7.89 1.19 3.89
CA ALA A 131 6.89 0.23 4.36
C ALA A 131 7.43 -1.21 4.34
N THR A 132 8.08 -1.64 3.25
CA THR A 132 8.70 -2.98 3.19
C THR A 132 9.79 -3.16 4.25
N VAL A 133 10.62 -2.13 4.48
CA VAL A 133 11.67 -2.17 5.51
C VAL A 133 11.06 -2.27 6.90
N VAL A 134 10.02 -1.48 7.19
CA VAL A 134 9.31 -1.50 8.48
C VAL A 134 8.68 -2.87 8.72
N VAL A 135 8.01 -3.46 7.73
CA VAL A 135 7.42 -4.81 7.85
C VAL A 135 8.50 -5.86 8.13
N THR A 136 9.59 -5.84 7.38
CA THR A 136 10.72 -6.78 7.55
C THR A 136 11.37 -6.63 8.93
N PHE A 137 11.59 -5.39 9.37
CA PHE A 137 12.17 -5.09 10.68
C PHE A 137 11.28 -5.60 11.81
N LEU A 138 9.97 -5.30 11.75
CA LEU A 138 9.01 -5.74 12.77
C LEU A 138 8.97 -7.27 12.87
N GLN A 139 8.90 -8.00 11.77
CA GLN A 139 8.82 -9.47 11.78
C GLN A 139 10.13 -10.17 12.20
N SER A 140 11.29 -9.54 11.97
CA SER A 140 12.60 -10.14 12.26
C SER A 140 13.04 -9.99 13.71
N VAL A 141 12.63 -8.93 14.41
CA VAL A 141 13.07 -8.63 15.78
C VAL A 141 12.38 -9.51 16.84
N VAL A 142 11.14 -9.90 16.59
CA VAL A 142 10.25 -10.48 17.60
C VAL A 142 10.32 -12.02 17.56
N PRO A 143 10.26 -12.76 18.70
CA PRO A 143 10.26 -14.22 18.71
C PRO A 143 9.04 -14.83 17.99
N GLY A 144 9.17 -16.09 17.53
CA GLY A 144 8.19 -16.77 16.64
C GLY A 144 6.73 -16.62 17.07
N PHE A 145 6.44 -16.93 18.33
CA PHE A 145 5.08 -16.90 18.86
C PHE A 145 4.47 -15.50 18.95
N LEU A 146 5.25 -14.41 18.90
CA LEU A 146 4.75 -13.03 18.87
C LEU A 146 4.74 -12.45 17.45
N ALA A 147 5.31 -13.15 16.47
CA ALA A 147 5.44 -12.65 15.10
C ALA A 147 4.09 -12.35 14.46
N SER A 148 3.05 -13.13 14.78
CA SER A 148 1.68 -12.93 14.31
C SER A 148 1.08 -11.59 14.77
N ILE A 149 1.27 -11.23 16.05
CA ILE A 149 0.86 -9.93 16.60
C ILE A 149 1.62 -8.80 15.91
N THR A 150 2.93 -8.97 15.74
CA THR A 150 3.78 -7.96 15.12
C THR A 150 3.48 -7.77 13.64
N ASP A 151 3.08 -8.82 12.93
CA ASP A 151 2.61 -8.75 11.54
C ASP A 151 1.31 -7.94 11.41
N ASP A 152 0.37 -8.08 12.36
CA ASP A 152 -0.85 -7.25 12.38
C ASP A 152 -0.54 -5.77 12.69
N ILE A 153 0.41 -5.50 13.58
CA ILE A 153 0.90 -4.12 13.83
C ILE A 153 1.50 -3.54 12.54
N ALA A 154 2.31 -4.32 11.82
CA ALA A 154 2.88 -3.91 10.55
C ALA A 154 1.76 -3.64 9.51
N ALA A 155 0.74 -4.50 9.46
CA ALA A 155 -0.43 -4.31 8.59
C ALA A 155 -1.18 -3.00 8.89
N ILE A 156 -1.38 -2.66 10.17
CA ILE A 156 -2.00 -1.39 10.59
C ILE A 156 -1.20 -0.20 10.07
N ILE A 157 0.13 -0.20 10.24
CA ILE A 157 0.99 0.88 9.76
C ILE A 157 0.86 1.04 8.25
N VAL A 158 0.91 -0.06 7.50
CA VAL A 158 0.78 -0.03 6.03
C VAL A 158 -0.60 0.44 5.59
N ALA A 159 -1.67 0.01 6.25
CA ALA A 159 -3.03 0.46 5.96
C ALA A 159 -3.20 1.97 6.21
N VAL A 160 -2.64 2.50 7.30
CA VAL A 160 -2.66 3.94 7.58
C VAL A 160 -1.92 4.71 6.49
N LEU A 161 -0.73 4.26 6.08
CA LEU A 161 0.00 4.88 4.97
C LEU A 161 -0.80 4.84 3.66
N ALA A 162 -1.46 3.73 3.35
CA ALA A 162 -2.31 3.59 2.18
C ALA A 162 -3.53 4.54 2.23
N ILE A 163 -4.17 4.71 3.39
CA ILE A 163 -5.27 5.67 3.59
C ILE A 163 -4.77 7.10 3.35
N VAL A 164 -3.63 7.49 3.92
CA VAL A 164 -3.05 8.83 3.74
C VAL A 164 -2.83 9.11 2.25
N TRP A 165 -2.24 8.15 1.53
CA TRP A 165 -2.05 8.29 0.09
C TRP A 165 -3.38 8.34 -0.66
N ALA A 166 -4.32 7.44 -0.37
CA ALA A 166 -5.63 7.45 -1.02
C ALA A 166 -6.34 8.81 -0.87
N VAL A 167 -6.25 9.43 0.31
CA VAL A 167 -6.78 10.78 0.55
C VAL A 167 -6.07 11.83 -0.30
N VAL A 168 -4.74 11.78 -0.40
CA VAL A 168 -3.96 12.69 -1.26
C VAL A 168 -4.35 12.54 -2.74
N TYR A 169 -4.50 11.30 -3.24
CA TYR A 169 -4.96 11.04 -4.60
C TYR A 169 -6.41 11.49 -4.82
N LEU A 170 -7.28 11.31 -3.83
CA LEU A 170 -8.67 11.74 -3.90
C LEU A 170 -8.75 13.26 -4.04
N PHE A 171 -8.05 14.02 -3.19
CA PHE A 171 -8.03 15.48 -3.28
C PHE A 171 -7.41 15.98 -4.59
N SER A 172 -6.33 15.36 -5.05
CA SER A 172 -5.69 15.73 -6.33
C SER A 172 -6.55 15.41 -7.56
N SER A 173 -7.51 14.49 -7.45
CA SER A 173 -8.44 14.17 -8.54
C SER A 173 -9.60 15.18 -8.70
N LEU A 174 -9.95 15.92 -7.64
CA LEU A 174 -11.08 16.87 -7.66
C LEU A 174 -10.97 17.96 -8.74
N PRO A 175 -9.83 18.66 -8.93
CA PRO A 175 -9.71 19.68 -9.97
C PRO A 175 -9.95 19.12 -11.37
N SER A 176 -9.48 17.90 -11.61
CA SER A 176 -9.63 17.18 -12.88
C SER A 176 -11.09 16.81 -13.14
N MET A 177 -11.83 16.39 -12.11
CA MET A 177 -13.27 16.15 -12.20
C MET A 177 -14.05 17.44 -12.48
N ILE A 178 -13.76 18.54 -11.77
CA ILE A 178 -14.43 19.83 -11.98
C ILE A 178 -14.24 20.31 -13.42
N ARG A 179 -13.03 20.15 -13.98
CA ARG A 179 -12.75 20.46 -15.40
C ARG A 179 -13.49 19.53 -16.36
N ALA A 180 -13.70 18.27 -15.99
CA ALA A 180 -14.46 17.33 -16.81
C ALA A 180 -15.97 17.64 -16.83
N PHE A 181 -16.52 18.23 -15.76
CA PHE A 181 -17.94 18.58 -15.67
C PHE A 181 -18.32 19.97 -16.18
N LYS A 182 -17.35 20.90 -16.34
CA LYS A 182 -17.63 22.20 -16.97
C LYS A 182 -17.95 22.02 -18.47
N PRO A 183 -19.16 22.34 -18.95
CA PRO A 183 -19.42 22.45 -20.37
C PRO A 183 -18.83 23.80 -20.86
N GLY A 184 -17.82 23.74 -21.74
CA GLY A 184 -17.11 24.91 -22.30
C GLY A 184 -15.66 24.95 -21.81
N SER A 185 -14.65 24.65 -22.64
CA SER A 185 -14.30 25.39 -23.85
C SER A 185 -14.10 24.47 -25.06
N ALA A 186 -15.13 24.40 -25.90
CA ALA A 186 -14.94 24.37 -27.33
C ALA A 186 -14.96 25.83 -27.82
N VAL A 187 -13.88 26.57 -27.56
CA VAL A 187 -13.35 27.70 -28.35
C VAL A 187 -11.87 27.77 -28.03
#